data_AF-A0A0G1UA91-F1
#
_entry.id   AF-A0A0G1UA91-F1
#
_cell.length_a   1.000
_cell.length_b   1.000
_cell.length_c   1.000
_cell.angle_alpha   90.00
_cell.angle_beta   90.00
_cell.angle_gamma   90.00
#
_symmetry.space_group_name_H-M   'P 1'
#
loop_
_entity.id
_entity.type
_entity.pdbx_description
1 polymer ?
#
loop_
_entity_poly.entity_id
_entity_poly.type
_entity_poly.pdbx_seq_one_letter_code
_entity_poly.pdbx_strand_id
1 'polypeptide(L)'
;MAKERSRFKEGGPKHVAIIIDGNRRWARARGLPDVKGHKAGSEALERIVEAAAKMGVGTLTVYALSTENLHERARREILALFRLIEGGV
;
A
#
# COMPACT_ATOMS: atom_id res chain seq x y z
N MET A 1 -23.10 -18.40 11.74
CA MET A 1 -22.48 -17.16 11.21
C MET A 1 -22.39 -17.29 9.70
N ALA A 2 -23.02 -16.38 8.96
CA ALA A 2 -23.07 -16.47 7.50
C ALA A 2 -21.68 -16.21 6.90
N LYS A 3 -21.18 -17.15 6.08
CA LYS A 3 -19.97 -16.97 5.28
C LYS A 3 -20.24 -15.81 4.31
N GLU A 4 -19.60 -14.67 4.53
CA GLU A 4 -19.67 -13.53 3.61
C GLU A 4 -19.23 -14.04 2.23
N ARG A 5 -20.16 -14.10 1.27
CA ARG A 5 -19.87 -14.60 -0.08
C ARG A 5 -18.89 -13.61 -0.72
N SER A 6 -17.79 -14.13 -1.27
CA SER A 6 -16.86 -13.39 -2.13
C SER A 6 -17.62 -12.41 -3.03
N ARG A 7 -17.25 -11.12 -2.98
CA ARG A 7 -17.85 -10.08 -3.83
C ARG A 7 -17.58 -10.32 -5.31
N PHE A 8 -16.49 -11.01 -5.65
CA PHE A 8 -16.34 -11.54 -6.99
C PHE A 8 -17.20 -12.80 -7.10
N LYS A 9 -18.19 -12.76 -8.02
CA LYS A 9 -18.80 -13.99 -8.57
C LYS A 9 -17.68 -14.87 -9.16
N GLU A 10 -17.98 -16.15 -9.42
CA GLU A 10 -17.07 -17.06 -10.11
C GLU A 10 -16.35 -16.38 -11.27
N GLY A 11 -15.01 -16.42 -11.28
CA GLY A 11 -14.17 -15.77 -12.29
C GLY A 11 -13.45 -14.48 -11.87
N GLY A 12 -13.50 -14.06 -10.60
CA GLY A 12 -12.70 -12.92 -10.11
C GLY A 12 -11.17 -13.12 -10.19
N PRO A 13 -10.38 -12.01 -10.13
CA PRO A 13 -8.93 -12.10 -10.20
C PRO A 13 -8.38 -12.86 -8.99
N LYS A 14 -7.59 -13.90 -9.25
CA LYS A 14 -6.87 -14.65 -8.21
C LYS A 14 -5.65 -13.90 -7.69
N HIS A 15 -5.09 -13.01 -8.52
CA HIS A 15 -3.91 -12.22 -8.25
C HIS A 15 -4.12 -10.78 -8.71
N VAL A 16 -3.86 -9.84 -7.82
CA VAL A 16 -3.87 -8.40 -8.11
C VAL A 16 -2.50 -7.81 -7.78
N ALA A 17 -1.97 -6.98 -8.68
CA ALA A 17 -0.78 -6.18 -8.44
C ALA A 17 -1.15 -4.70 -8.31
N ILE A 18 -0.57 -4.00 -7.34
CA ILE A 18 -0.86 -2.60 -7.04
C ILE A 18 0.43 -1.80 -6.99
N ILE A 19 0.44 -0.67 -7.70
CA ILE A 19 1.45 0.37 -7.53
C ILE A 19 0.87 1.44 -6.59
N ILE A 20 1.45 1.58 -5.41
CA ILE A 20 0.99 2.54 -4.40
C ILE A 20 1.62 3.92 -4.63
N ASP A 21 1.08 4.65 -5.61
CA ASP A 21 1.53 6.01 -5.94
C ASP A 21 0.66 7.10 -5.28
N GLY A 22 1.17 8.32 -5.24
CA GLY A 22 0.43 9.51 -4.82
C GLY A 22 0.69 9.94 -3.37
N ASN A 23 1.42 9.16 -2.56
CA ASN A 23 1.68 9.47 -1.14
C ASN A 23 2.26 10.88 -0.93
N ARG A 24 3.31 11.25 -1.68
CA ARG A 24 3.91 12.60 -1.61
C ARG A 24 2.94 13.69 -2.05
N ARG A 25 2.21 13.46 -3.15
CA ARG A 25 1.20 14.41 -3.67
C ARG A 25 0.09 14.63 -2.62
N TRP A 26 -0.37 13.57 -1.99
CA TRP A 26 -1.39 13.60 -0.93
C TRP A 26 -0.94 14.41 0.29
N ALA A 27 0.31 14.23 0.74
CA ALA A 27 0.87 14.98 1.87
C ALA A 27 1.05 16.46 1.53
N ARG A 28 1.64 16.77 0.37
CA ARG A 28 1.88 18.15 -0.08
C ARG A 28 0.60 18.94 -0.27
N ALA A 29 -0.45 18.33 -0.82
CA ALA A 29 -1.77 18.95 -0.94
C ALA A 29 -2.40 19.32 0.42
N ARG A 30 -1.87 18.78 1.52
CA ARG A 30 -2.31 19.04 2.90
C ARG A 30 -1.29 19.83 3.73
N GLY A 31 -0.22 20.32 3.10
CA GLY A 31 0.87 21.01 3.82
C GLY A 31 1.63 20.11 4.80
N LEU A 32 1.59 18.78 4.61
CA LEU A 32 2.23 17.80 5.47
C LEU A 32 3.60 17.35 4.92
N PRO A 33 4.53 16.90 5.78
CA PRO A 33 5.76 16.25 5.34
C PRO A 33 5.50 14.98 4.52
N ASP A 34 6.32 14.70 3.52
CA ASP A 34 6.19 13.54 2.61
C ASP A 34 6.05 12.19 3.38
N VAL A 35 6.73 12.03 4.52
CA VAL A 35 6.65 10.84 5.38
C VAL A 35 5.23 10.59 5.91
N LYS A 36 4.44 11.64 6.20
CA LYS A 36 3.04 11.48 6.60
C LYS A 36 2.18 10.91 5.48
N GLY A 37 2.52 11.23 4.23
CA GLY A 37 1.91 10.62 3.06
C GLY A 37 2.20 9.13 2.95
N HIS A 38 3.45 8.73 3.21
CA HIS A 38 3.83 7.30 3.20
C HIS A 38 3.12 6.51 4.31
N LYS A 39 2.98 7.09 5.51
CA LYS A 39 2.17 6.50 6.58
C LYS A 39 0.70 6.32 6.17
N ALA A 40 0.08 7.36 5.59
CA ALA A 40 -1.29 7.28 5.10
C ALA A 40 -1.44 6.23 3.98
N GLY A 41 -0.42 6.06 3.13
CA GLY A 41 -0.33 5.00 2.14
C GLY A 41 -0.30 3.59 2.76
N SER A 42 0.45 3.41 3.86
CA SER A 42 0.48 2.15 4.62
C SER A 42 -0.89 1.80 5.19
N GLU A 43 -1.56 2.77 5.84
CA GLU A 43 -2.91 2.59 6.38
C GLU A 43 -3.93 2.29 5.26
N ALA A 44 -3.76 2.86 4.06
CA ALA A 44 -4.58 2.54 2.91
C ALA A 44 -4.32 1.12 2.40
N LEU A 45 -3.05 0.67 2.41
CA LEU A 45 -2.70 -0.69 2.02
C LEU A 45 -3.31 -1.73 2.96
N GLU A 46 -3.31 -1.48 4.28
CA GLU A 46 -3.96 -2.37 5.25
C GLU A 46 -5.45 -2.59 4.91
N ARG A 47 -6.18 -1.50 4.62
CA ARG A 47 -7.59 -1.59 4.19
C ARG A 47 -7.76 -2.34 2.87
N ILE A 48 -6.82 -2.20 1.94
CA ILE A 48 -6.83 -2.91 0.66
C ILE A 48 -6.61 -4.41 0.87
N VAL A 49 -5.69 -4.80 1.74
CA VAL A 49 -5.42 -6.21 2.08
C VAL A 49 -6.67 -6.85 2.66
N GLU A 50 -7.34 -6.20 3.62
CA GLU A 50 -8.61 -6.69 4.17
C GLU A 50 -9.70 -6.83 3.10
N ALA A 51 -9.82 -5.82 2.23
CA ALA A 51 -10.81 -5.86 1.15
C ALA A 51 -10.51 -6.97 0.15
N ALA A 52 -9.25 -7.16 -0.25
CA ALA A 52 -8.81 -8.22 -1.15
C ALA A 52 -9.13 -9.61 -0.57
N ALA A 53 -8.87 -9.81 0.72
CA ALA A 53 -9.21 -11.05 1.42
C ALA A 53 -10.72 -11.33 1.43
N LYS A 54 -11.54 -10.32 1.77
CA LYS A 54 -13.02 -10.42 1.73
C LYS A 54 -13.55 -10.68 0.31
N MET A 55 -12.85 -10.19 -0.70
CA MET A 55 -13.17 -10.41 -2.11
C MET A 55 -12.67 -11.77 -2.63
N GLY A 56 -11.91 -12.54 -1.86
CA GLY A 56 -11.38 -13.84 -2.30
C GLY A 56 -10.17 -13.75 -3.24
N VAL A 57 -9.46 -12.62 -3.25
CA VAL A 57 -8.17 -12.49 -3.96
C VAL A 57 -7.11 -13.26 -3.18
N GLY A 58 -6.54 -14.30 -3.79
CA GLY A 58 -5.55 -15.17 -3.13
C GLY A 58 -4.17 -14.55 -3.04
N THR A 59 -3.80 -13.69 -3.99
CA THR A 59 -2.47 -13.07 -4.05
C THR A 59 -2.57 -11.57 -4.28
N LEU A 60 -1.88 -10.79 -3.45
CA LEU A 60 -1.69 -9.35 -3.63
C LEU A 60 -0.20 -9.05 -3.76
N THR A 61 0.21 -8.44 -4.86
CA THR A 61 1.57 -7.92 -5.04
C THR A 61 1.54 -6.40 -4.92
N VAL A 62 2.40 -5.83 -4.10
CA VAL A 62 2.46 -4.38 -3.89
C VAL A 62 3.83 -3.88 -4.29
N TYR A 63 3.85 -2.88 -5.17
CA TYR A 63 5.08 -2.21 -5.56
C TYR A 63 5.42 -1.12 -4.53
N ALA A 64 6.01 -1.57 -3.41
CA ALA A 64 6.30 -0.71 -2.26
C ALA A 64 7.52 0.22 -2.48
N LEU A 65 8.53 -0.26 -3.21
CA LEU A 65 9.76 0.49 -3.47
C LEU A 65 10.41 0.00 -4.77
N SER A 66 10.76 0.92 -5.67
CA SER A 66 11.52 0.61 -6.89
C SER A 66 13.02 0.73 -6.72
N THR A 67 13.78 0.15 -7.65
CA THR A 67 15.23 0.37 -7.78
C THR A 67 15.55 1.84 -7.99
N GLU A 68 14.81 2.56 -8.83
CA GLU A 68 15.02 3.98 -9.10
C GLU A 68 14.77 4.82 -7.85
N ASN A 69 13.77 4.45 -7.04
CA ASN A 69 13.49 5.16 -5.79
C ASN A 69 14.65 5.08 -4.80
N LEU A 70 15.38 3.97 -4.75
CA LEU A 70 16.58 3.85 -3.92
C LEU A 70 17.69 4.82 -4.34
N HIS A 71 17.78 5.14 -5.63
CA HIS A 71 18.83 6.01 -6.17
C HIS A 71 18.42 7.49 -6.18
N GLU A 72 17.14 7.79 -6.42
CA GLU A 72 16.67 9.16 -6.66
C GLU A 72 16.14 9.88 -5.41
N ARG A 73 15.71 9.15 -4.37
CA ARG A 73 15.07 9.76 -3.19
C ARG A 73 16.07 10.07 -2.09
N ALA A 74 15.73 11.05 -1.25
CA ALA A 74 16.58 11.43 -0.13
C ALA A 74 16.75 10.26 0.87
N ARG A 75 17.98 10.03 1.35
CA ARG A 75 18.29 8.94 2.31
C ARG A 75 17.37 8.91 3.53
N ARG A 76 16.98 10.07 4.05
CA ARG A 76 16.02 10.19 5.18
C ARG A 76 14.64 9.64 4.83
N GLU A 77 14.17 9.86 3.61
CA GLU A 77 12.89 9.31 3.14
C GLU A 77 12.97 7.79 3.01
N ILE A 78 14.06 7.27 2.43
CA ILE A 78 14.27 5.82 2.30
C ILE A 78 14.30 5.12 3.66
N LEU A 79 15.03 5.67 4.64
CA LEU A 79 15.05 5.13 6.00
C LEU A 79 13.67 5.14 6.66
N ALA A 80 12.87 6.19 6.43
CA ALA A 80 11.51 6.25 6.94
C ALA A 80 10.60 5.19 6.28
N LEU A 81 10.77 4.93 4.98
CA LEU A 81 10.05 3.87 4.27
C LEU A 81 10.40 2.47 4.80
N PHE A 82 11.68 2.17 5.01
CA PHE A 82 12.08 0.89 5.60
C PHE A 82 11.49 0.68 6.99
N ARG A 83 11.53 1.69 7.86
CA ARG A 83 10.91 1.62 9.20
C ARG A 83 9.41 1.33 9.15
N LEU A 84 8.69 1.97 8.22
CA LEU A 84 7.27 1.70 8.02
C LEU A 84 7.03 0.24 7.58
N ILE A 85 7.86 -0.28 6.67
CA ILE A 85 7.75 -1.67 6.17
C ILE A 85 8.05 -2.69 7.28
N GLU A 86 9.03 -2.41 8.14
CA GLU A 86 9.38 -3.25 9.28
C GLU A 86 8.31 -3.24 10.40
N GLY A 87 7.29 -2.37 10.30
CA GLY A 87 6.29 -2.17 11.35
C GLY A 87 6.80 -1.37 12.55
N GLY A 88 7.99 -0.77 12.44
CA GLY A 88 8.60 0.09 13.46
C GLY A 88 8.11 1.52 13.34
N VAL A 89 6.94 1.80 13.94
CA VAL A 89 6.42 3.16 14.12
C VAL A 89 6.56 3.61 15.56
#